data_AF-A0A2P8IDE4-F1
#
_entry.id   AF-A0A2P8IDE4-F1
#
_cell.length_a   1.000
_cell.length_b   1.000
_cell.length_c   1.000
_cell.angle_alpha   90.00
_cell.angle_beta   90.00
_cell.angle_gamma   90.00
#
_symmetry.space_group_name_H-M   'P 1'
#
loop_
_entity.id
_entity.type
_entity.pdbx_description
1 polymer ?
#
loop_
_entity_poly.entity_id
_entity_poly.type
_entity_poly.pdbx_seq_one_letter_code
_entity_poly.pdbx_strand_id
1 'polypeptide(L)'
;MATLLPVAAGPDDWLGWLRAHRRHVAAVLDDGRGGGVSWRPHERQPLGAAGTVFHLGAYAKAVERGLVRRDEKVRVGEWERYCLGDDAAHQAALRALGITSTNGVKADDPRRFVTMDQVVAVMVEGDRAAADLVGVRVGGRPAFLVDALRLVLGRSVDVERYLKDPRLQLEVLGRLPDVPRGYEGRRPWARGTWAGTAAEVNRAHRALAGVPSVREHVGRAFAVLPGIVTVGLCVREAGRVGSAAVLIREVDEPWFARAGELARLVRLALVEPAVLRDFQVSLS
;
A
#
# COMPACT_ATOMS: atom_id res chain seq x y z
N MET A 1 12.63 29.04 -23.55
CA MET A 1 13.08 28.49 -22.27
C MET A 1 12.46 29.31 -21.15
N ALA A 2 11.29 28.90 -20.66
CA ALA A 2 10.64 29.56 -19.53
C ALA A 2 11.20 28.95 -18.24
N THR A 3 11.99 29.74 -17.52
CA THR A 3 12.45 29.41 -16.17
C THR A 3 11.24 29.45 -15.24
N LEU A 4 10.72 28.29 -14.85
CA LEU A 4 9.75 28.19 -13.76
C LEU A 4 10.47 28.60 -12.47
N LEU A 5 10.12 29.78 -11.95
CA LEU A 5 10.51 30.21 -10.60
C LEU A 5 9.95 29.21 -9.57
N PRO A 6 10.66 28.96 -8.47
CA PRO A 6 10.16 28.08 -7.42
C PRO A 6 8.91 28.73 -6.82
N VAL A 7 7.78 28.02 -6.87
CA VAL A 7 6.59 28.38 -6.11
C VAL A 7 7.00 28.32 -4.64
N ALA A 8 7.05 29.47 -3.97
CA ALA A 8 7.33 29.52 -2.56
C ALA A 8 6.32 28.63 -1.83
N ALA A 9 6.83 27.68 -1.03
CA ALA A 9 5.98 26.77 -0.30
C ALA A 9 5.11 27.55 0.70
N GLY A 10 3.81 27.65 0.43
CA GLY A 10 2.85 28.29 1.32
C GLY A 10 2.58 27.40 2.54
N PRO A 11 2.12 27.96 3.68
CA PRO A 11 1.72 27.16 4.84
C PRO A 11 0.61 26.14 4.51
N ASP A 12 -0.11 26.33 3.40
CA ASP A 12 -1.24 25.51 2.94
C ASP A 12 -0.86 24.43 1.90
N ASP A 13 0.43 24.16 1.67
CA ASP A 13 0.90 23.06 0.84
C ASP A 13 1.66 21.96 1.61
N TRP A 14 1.86 20.82 0.94
CA TRP A 14 2.49 19.66 1.56
C TRP A 14 3.92 19.95 2.04
N LEU A 15 4.69 20.81 1.37
CA LEU A 15 6.04 21.16 1.80
C LEU A 15 6.03 21.99 3.08
N GLY A 16 5.07 22.91 3.22
CA GLY A 16 4.77 23.65 4.44
C GLY A 16 4.33 22.71 5.58
N TRP A 17 3.42 21.78 5.30
CA TRP A 17 2.97 20.79 6.27
C TRP A 17 4.12 19.90 6.78
N LEU A 18 4.94 19.36 5.86
CA LEU A 18 6.10 18.54 6.19
C LEU A 18 7.09 19.29 7.11
N ARG A 19 7.29 20.59 6.83
CA ARG A 19 8.15 21.47 7.64
C ARG A 19 7.59 21.69 9.04
N ALA A 20 6.29 21.87 9.18
CA ALA A 20 5.64 22.04 10.49
C ALA A 20 5.55 20.73 11.29
N HIS A 21 5.56 19.56 10.63
CA HIS A 21 5.27 18.26 11.24
C HIS A 21 6.41 17.23 11.13
N ARG A 22 7.67 17.66 11.04
CA ARG A 22 8.84 16.79 10.79
C ARG A 22 8.95 15.56 11.69
N ARG A 23 8.50 15.64 12.95
CA ARG A 23 8.47 14.52 13.92
C ARG A 23 7.49 13.39 13.55
N HIS A 24 6.60 13.65 12.60
CA HIS A 24 5.62 12.69 12.08
C HIS A 24 5.99 12.16 10.69
N VAL A 25 7.13 12.60 10.14
CA VAL A 25 7.59 12.23 8.80
C VAL A 25 8.81 11.30 8.89
N ALA A 26 8.84 10.30 8.03
CA ALA A 26 10.04 9.55 7.65
C ALA A 26 10.11 9.50 6.12
N ALA A 27 11.26 9.81 5.53
CA ALA A 27 11.40 9.94 4.09
C ALA A 27 12.76 9.45 3.58
N VAL A 28 12.75 8.79 2.42
CA VAL A 28 13.92 8.49 1.60
C VAL A 28 13.56 8.76 0.15
N LEU A 29 14.20 9.75 -0.47
CA LEU A 29 14.08 10.06 -1.89
C LEU A 29 15.47 9.98 -2.52
N ASP A 30 15.55 9.39 -3.70
CA ASP A 30 16.78 9.33 -4.50
C ASP A 30 16.37 9.45 -5.97
N ASP A 31 16.84 10.50 -6.64
CA ASP A 31 16.43 10.81 -8.01
C ASP A 31 17.16 9.96 -9.08
N GLY A 32 18.11 9.11 -8.68
CA GLY A 32 18.94 8.32 -9.58
C GLY A 32 19.94 9.17 -10.38
N ARG A 33 20.15 10.43 -10.00
CA ARG A 33 21.08 11.41 -10.61
C ARG A 33 22.12 11.91 -9.61
N GLY A 34 22.15 11.33 -8.41
CA GLY A 34 23.04 11.71 -7.31
C GLY A 34 22.38 12.65 -6.29
N GLY A 35 21.15 13.11 -6.53
CA GLY A 35 20.35 13.84 -5.56
C GLY A 35 19.62 12.90 -4.62
N GLY A 36 19.57 13.23 -3.33
CA GLY A 36 18.83 12.44 -2.36
C GLY A 36 18.42 13.21 -1.12
N VAL A 37 17.35 12.73 -0.49
CA VAL A 37 16.84 13.19 0.80
C VAL A 37 16.69 11.98 1.70
N SER A 38 17.21 12.07 2.91
CA SER A 38 17.04 11.04 3.94
C SER A 38 16.67 11.70 5.24
N TRP A 39 15.45 11.44 5.73
CA TRP A 39 14.94 11.99 6.97
C TRP A 39 14.33 10.87 7.80
N ARG A 40 14.91 10.60 8.97
CA ARG A 40 14.47 9.54 9.90
C ARG A 40 14.18 8.22 9.16
N PRO A 41 15.10 7.76 8.28
CA PRO A 41 14.81 6.71 7.31
C PRO A 41 14.49 5.36 7.94
N HIS A 42 14.87 5.17 9.21
CA HIS A 42 14.68 3.95 10.00
C HIS A 42 13.58 4.07 11.08
N GLU A 43 12.88 5.20 11.16
CA GLU A 43 11.70 5.31 12.03
C GLU A 43 10.62 4.35 11.51
N ARG A 44 10.14 3.46 12.38
CA ARG A 44 9.03 2.55 12.03
C ARG A 44 7.71 3.31 12.05
N GLN A 45 6.96 3.23 10.96
CA GLN A 45 5.60 3.80 10.84
C GLN A 45 4.66 2.81 10.13
N PRO A 46 3.34 2.90 10.38
CA PRO A 46 2.35 2.11 9.66
C PRO A 46 2.43 2.34 8.15
N LEU A 47 2.33 1.27 7.37
CA LEU A 47 2.47 1.31 5.91
C LEU A 47 1.13 1.27 5.18
N GLY A 48 0.09 0.77 5.83
CA GLY A 48 -1.16 0.40 5.16
C GLY A 48 -0.90 -0.51 3.96
N ALA A 49 -1.64 -0.30 2.87
CA ALA A 49 -1.48 -1.08 1.64
C ALA A 49 -0.11 -0.91 0.96
N ALA A 50 0.73 0.08 1.34
CA ALA A 50 2.04 0.24 0.71
C ALA A 50 3.01 -0.90 1.10
N GLY A 51 2.68 -1.66 2.16
CA GLY A 51 3.39 -2.89 2.50
C GLY A 51 3.29 -3.99 1.43
N THR A 52 2.33 -3.93 0.50
CA THR A 52 2.19 -4.92 -0.59
C THR A 52 3.44 -5.01 -1.46
N VAL A 53 4.29 -3.97 -1.49
CA VAL A 53 5.60 -4.01 -2.18
C VAL A 53 6.48 -5.16 -1.67
N PHE A 54 6.39 -5.53 -0.39
CA PHE A 54 7.13 -6.66 0.16
C PHE A 54 6.56 -8.00 -0.30
N HIS A 55 5.22 -8.11 -0.43
CA HIS A 55 4.59 -9.28 -1.04
C HIS A 55 4.96 -9.40 -2.52
N LEU A 56 5.01 -8.29 -3.26
CA LEU A 56 5.44 -8.27 -4.65
C LEU A 56 6.91 -8.74 -4.80
N GLY A 57 7.79 -8.30 -3.89
CA GLY A 57 9.19 -8.77 -3.89
C GLY A 57 9.35 -10.24 -3.55
N ALA A 58 8.57 -10.74 -2.58
CA ALA A 58 8.56 -12.16 -2.25
C ALA A 58 7.99 -13.01 -3.41
N TYR A 59 6.93 -12.53 -4.07
CA TYR A 59 6.36 -13.13 -5.28
C TYR A 59 7.37 -13.21 -6.41
N ALA A 60 8.04 -12.10 -6.72
CA ALA A 60 9.03 -12.05 -7.79
C ALA A 60 10.15 -13.09 -7.58
N LYS A 61 10.63 -13.21 -6.33
CA LYS A 61 11.64 -14.20 -5.93
C LYS A 61 11.11 -15.64 -5.98
N ALA A 62 9.85 -15.87 -5.64
CA ALA A 62 9.23 -17.19 -5.73
C ALA A 62 9.05 -17.64 -7.18
N VAL A 63 8.68 -16.72 -8.08
CA VAL A 63 8.60 -16.96 -9.53
C VAL A 63 9.98 -17.29 -10.11
N GLU A 64 11.01 -16.49 -9.79
CA GLU A 64 12.39 -16.74 -10.23
C GLU A 64 12.89 -18.13 -9.82
N ARG A 65 12.50 -18.59 -8.64
CA ARG A 65 12.87 -19.91 -8.10
C ARG A 65 11.99 -21.05 -8.59
N GLY A 66 10.99 -20.78 -9.43
CA GLY A 66 10.03 -21.78 -9.89
C GLY A 66 9.10 -22.34 -8.81
N LEU A 67 9.00 -21.67 -7.65
CA LEU A 67 8.11 -22.08 -6.54
C LEU A 67 6.65 -21.68 -6.79
N VAL A 68 6.44 -20.64 -7.59
CA VAL A 68 5.12 -20.15 -8.00
C VAL A 68 5.14 -19.90 -9.51
N ARG A 69 4.09 -20.30 -10.22
CA ARG A 69 3.93 -19.97 -11.65
C ARG A 69 2.98 -18.79 -11.82
N ARG A 70 3.34 -17.87 -12.72
CA ARG A 70 2.54 -16.68 -13.06
C ARG A 70 1.14 -17.02 -13.57
N ASP A 71 1.04 -18.11 -14.35
CA ASP A 71 -0.19 -18.61 -14.95
C ASP A 71 -0.93 -19.63 -14.07
N GLU A 72 -0.43 -19.90 -12.86
CA GLU A 72 -1.07 -20.80 -11.90
C GLU A 72 -2.53 -20.37 -11.67
N LYS A 73 -3.44 -21.34 -11.75
CA LYS A 73 -4.87 -21.10 -11.59
C LYS A 73 -5.24 -21.06 -10.10
N VAL A 74 -5.86 -19.97 -9.70
CA VAL A 74 -6.40 -19.77 -8.35
C VAL A 74 -7.92 -19.69 -8.44
N ARG A 75 -8.62 -20.38 -7.55
CA ARG A 75 -10.09 -20.25 -7.46
C ARG A 75 -10.43 -18.91 -6.80
N VAL A 76 -11.44 -18.22 -7.30
CA VAL A 76 -11.89 -16.95 -6.70
C VAL A 76 -12.26 -17.14 -5.22
N GLY A 77 -12.90 -18.25 -4.85
CA GLY A 77 -13.20 -18.55 -3.44
C GLY A 77 -11.97 -18.75 -2.54
N GLU A 78 -10.81 -19.12 -3.10
CA GLU A 78 -9.55 -19.19 -2.34
C GLU A 78 -9.00 -17.80 -2.04
N TRP A 79 -9.18 -16.86 -2.96
CA TRP A 79 -8.84 -15.44 -2.76
C TRP A 79 -9.82 -14.76 -1.80
N GLU A 80 -11.13 -14.95 -2.01
CA GLU A 80 -12.19 -14.28 -1.25
C GLU A 80 -12.31 -14.73 0.21
N ARG A 81 -11.65 -15.82 0.59
CA ARG A 81 -11.59 -16.24 2.01
C ARG A 81 -10.87 -15.21 2.89
N TYR A 82 -10.05 -14.35 2.29
CA TYR A 82 -9.34 -13.27 2.99
C TYR A 82 -10.13 -11.94 3.01
N CYS A 83 -11.31 -11.89 2.39
CA CYS A 83 -12.16 -10.70 2.33
C CYS A 83 -13.28 -10.74 3.39
N LEU A 84 -13.40 -9.68 4.19
CA LEU A 84 -14.46 -9.53 5.21
C LEU A 84 -15.79 -8.97 4.66
N GLY A 85 -15.81 -8.50 3.41
CA GLY A 85 -17.04 -8.18 2.69
C GLY A 85 -17.45 -6.70 2.58
N ASP A 86 -16.73 -5.76 3.22
CA ASP A 86 -16.92 -4.31 3.03
C ASP A 86 -15.61 -3.67 2.55
N ASP A 87 -15.07 -4.21 1.44
CA ASP A 87 -13.83 -3.73 0.84
C ASP A 87 -14.08 -3.25 -0.59
N ALA A 88 -14.18 -1.92 -0.76
CA ALA A 88 -14.37 -1.29 -2.05
C ALA A 88 -13.25 -1.62 -3.06
N ALA A 89 -12.01 -1.86 -2.59
CA ALA A 89 -10.92 -2.27 -3.46
C ALA A 89 -11.14 -3.68 -4.00
N HIS A 90 -11.67 -4.59 -3.18
CA HIS A 90 -12.02 -5.93 -3.62
C HIS A 90 -13.14 -5.93 -4.67
N GLN A 91 -14.19 -5.14 -4.45
CA GLN A 91 -15.26 -4.98 -5.43
C GLN A 91 -14.75 -4.40 -6.76
N ALA A 92 -13.79 -3.46 -6.69
CA ALA A 92 -13.15 -2.92 -7.88
C ALA A 92 -12.31 -3.99 -8.61
N ALA A 93 -11.61 -4.85 -7.87
CA ALA A 93 -10.86 -5.98 -8.42
C ALA A 93 -11.75 -6.98 -9.16
N LEU A 94 -12.88 -7.38 -8.57
CA LEU A 94 -13.85 -8.26 -9.23
C LEU A 94 -14.35 -7.65 -10.55
N ARG A 95 -14.70 -6.36 -10.55
CA ARG A 95 -15.12 -5.63 -11.77
C ARG A 95 -14.02 -5.58 -12.82
N ALA A 96 -12.79 -5.25 -12.42
CA ALA A 96 -11.64 -5.16 -13.33
C ALA A 96 -11.34 -6.49 -14.02
N LEU A 97 -11.61 -7.62 -13.35
CA LEU A 97 -11.42 -8.97 -13.89
C LEU A 97 -12.67 -9.54 -14.59
N GLY A 98 -13.75 -8.76 -14.70
CA GLY A 98 -15.02 -9.21 -15.30
C GLY A 98 -15.64 -10.40 -14.55
N ILE A 99 -15.53 -10.40 -13.22
CA ILE A 99 -16.14 -11.40 -12.34
C ILE A 99 -17.45 -10.82 -11.81
N THR A 100 -18.56 -11.51 -12.09
CA THR A 100 -19.89 -11.08 -11.63
C THR A 100 -20.01 -11.20 -10.11
N SER A 101 -20.57 -10.18 -9.48
CA SER A 101 -20.90 -10.13 -8.07
C SER A 101 -22.26 -9.44 -7.91
N THR A 102 -23.33 -10.22 -7.84
CA THR A 102 -24.70 -9.70 -7.78
C THR A 102 -25.00 -9.07 -6.41
N ASN A 103 -24.40 -9.60 -5.34
CA ASN A 103 -24.52 -9.04 -3.99
C ASN A 103 -23.58 -7.83 -3.75
N GLY A 104 -22.73 -7.50 -4.73
CA GLY A 104 -21.74 -6.42 -4.63
C GLY A 104 -20.62 -6.68 -3.63
N VAL A 105 -20.45 -7.89 -3.10
CA VAL A 105 -19.51 -8.22 -2.03
C VAL A 105 -18.59 -9.38 -2.39
N LYS A 106 -19.14 -10.46 -2.95
CA LYS A 106 -18.41 -11.66 -3.39
C LYS A 106 -18.84 -12.09 -4.78
N ALA A 107 -17.97 -12.82 -5.47
CA ALA A 107 -18.23 -13.42 -6.76
C ALA A 107 -19.40 -14.40 -6.69
N ASP A 108 -20.24 -14.39 -7.72
CA ASP A 108 -21.37 -15.31 -7.85
C ASP A 108 -20.89 -16.75 -8.07
N ASP A 109 -19.76 -16.92 -8.78
CA ASP A 109 -19.09 -18.21 -8.97
C ASP A 109 -17.72 -18.25 -8.27
N PRO A 110 -17.64 -18.77 -7.02
CA PRO A 110 -16.38 -18.92 -6.31
C PRO A 110 -15.48 -20.01 -6.89
N ARG A 111 -15.97 -20.85 -7.81
CA ARG A 111 -15.17 -21.91 -8.47
C ARG A 111 -14.46 -21.40 -9.70
N ARG A 112 -14.82 -20.22 -10.21
CA ARG A 112 -14.13 -19.54 -11.32
C ARG A 112 -12.64 -19.43 -11.03
N PHE A 113 -11.84 -19.57 -12.08
CA PHE A 113 -10.40 -19.42 -11.98
C PHE A 113 -9.94 -18.05 -12.48
N VAL A 114 -8.92 -17.52 -11.79
CA VAL A 114 -8.05 -16.42 -12.23
C VAL A 114 -6.61 -16.92 -12.22
N THR A 115 -5.70 -16.22 -12.89
CA THR A 115 -4.26 -16.50 -12.82
C THR A 115 -3.63 -15.80 -11.62
N MET A 116 -2.50 -16.32 -11.13
CA MET A 116 -1.72 -15.65 -10.09
C MET A 116 -1.32 -14.23 -10.50
N ASP A 117 -0.95 -14.01 -11.76
CA ASP A 117 -0.66 -12.67 -12.28
C ASP A 117 -1.86 -11.71 -12.20
N GLN A 118 -3.08 -12.19 -12.46
CA GLN A 118 -4.29 -11.37 -12.29
C GLN A 118 -4.52 -11.01 -10.81
N VAL A 119 -4.25 -11.95 -9.89
CA VAL A 119 -4.32 -11.67 -8.44
C VAL A 119 -3.26 -10.64 -8.04
N VAL A 120 -2.03 -10.76 -8.53
CA VAL A 120 -0.94 -9.81 -8.27
C VAL A 120 -1.26 -8.42 -8.84
N ALA A 121 -1.87 -8.35 -10.02
CA ALA A 121 -2.31 -7.08 -10.61
C ALA A 121 -3.31 -6.36 -9.70
N VAL A 122 -4.36 -7.04 -9.24
CA VAL A 122 -5.37 -6.41 -8.36
C VAL A 122 -4.87 -6.16 -6.95
N MET A 123 -3.91 -6.94 -6.44
CA MET A 123 -3.19 -6.64 -5.19
C MET A 123 -2.50 -5.26 -5.27
N VAL A 124 -1.85 -4.98 -6.40
CA VAL A 124 -1.12 -3.72 -6.61
C VAL A 124 -2.07 -2.54 -6.77
N GLU A 125 -3.26 -2.77 -7.32
CA GLU A 125 -4.36 -1.80 -7.33
C GLU A 125 -5.05 -1.61 -5.96
N GLY A 126 -4.65 -2.38 -4.95
CA GLY A 126 -5.03 -2.15 -3.55
C GLY A 126 -5.95 -3.21 -2.93
N ASP A 127 -6.25 -4.31 -3.63
CA ASP A 127 -7.00 -5.41 -3.03
C ASP A 127 -6.19 -6.11 -1.92
N ARG A 128 -6.66 -5.97 -0.68
CA ARG A 128 -6.00 -6.52 0.50
C ARG A 128 -6.15 -8.03 0.63
N ALA A 129 -7.26 -8.59 0.18
CA ALA A 129 -7.46 -10.04 0.16
C ALA A 129 -6.52 -10.71 -0.86
N ALA A 130 -6.28 -10.05 -1.98
CA ALA A 130 -5.29 -10.48 -2.98
C ALA A 130 -3.87 -10.41 -2.40
N ALA A 131 -3.56 -9.33 -1.67
CA ALA A 131 -2.29 -9.20 -0.96
C ALA A 131 -2.04 -10.34 0.04
N ASP A 132 -3.05 -10.70 0.83
CA ASP A 132 -2.97 -11.78 1.78
C ASP A 132 -2.85 -13.15 1.10
N LEU A 133 -3.58 -13.39 0.02
CA LEU A 133 -3.45 -14.62 -0.78
C LEU A 133 -2.03 -14.76 -1.35
N VAL A 134 -1.50 -13.70 -1.98
CA VAL A 134 -0.13 -13.69 -2.51
C VAL A 134 0.88 -13.91 -1.38
N GLY A 135 0.70 -13.21 -0.27
CA GLY A 135 1.52 -13.33 0.93
C GLY A 135 1.58 -14.77 1.46
N VAL A 136 0.44 -15.44 1.59
CA VAL A 136 0.36 -16.86 2.00
C VAL A 136 1.02 -17.76 0.95
N ARG A 137 0.78 -17.52 -0.34
CA ARG A 137 1.33 -18.34 -1.43
C ARG A 137 2.86 -18.36 -1.44
N VAL A 138 3.49 -17.27 -1.03
CA VAL A 138 4.96 -17.14 -0.95
C VAL A 138 5.53 -17.50 0.43
N GLY A 139 4.72 -18.15 1.29
CA GLY A 139 5.13 -18.65 2.61
C GLY A 139 5.01 -17.65 3.77
N GLY A 140 4.33 -16.51 3.55
CA GLY A 140 4.03 -15.50 4.55
C GLY A 140 2.73 -15.77 5.32
N ARG A 141 2.19 -14.71 5.92
CA ARG A 141 0.93 -14.72 6.67
C ARG A 141 0.02 -13.60 6.15
N PRO A 142 -1.31 -13.73 6.29
CA PRO A 142 -2.29 -12.75 5.82
C PRO A 142 -2.32 -11.51 6.75
N ALA A 143 -1.41 -10.57 6.52
CA ALA A 143 -1.19 -9.41 7.37
C ALA A 143 -2.40 -8.46 7.41
N PHE A 144 -3.10 -8.29 6.28
CA PHE A 144 -4.22 -7.36 6.20
C PHE A 144 -5.46 -7.90 6.91
N LEU A 145 -5.73 -9.20 6.79
CA LEU A 145 -6.82 -9.87 7.50
C LEU A 145 -6.57 -9.88 9.01
N VAL A 146 -5.33 -10.06 9.48
CA VAL A 146 -4.99 -9.89 10.91
C VAL A 146 -5.43 -8.51 11.40
N ASP A 147 -5.05 -7.46 10.67
CA ASP A 147 -5.37 -6.08 11.03
C ASP A 147 -6.87 -5.80 10.98
N ALA A 148 -7.57 -6.31 9.97
CA ALA A 148 -9.00 -6.17 9.80
C ALA A 148 -9.79 -6.91 10.90
N LEU A 149 -9.42 -8.14 11.25
CA LEU A 149 -10.06 -8.88 12.34
C LEU A 149 -9.88 -8.18 13.68
N ARG A 150 -8.71 -7.59 13.94
CA ARG A 150 -8.48 -6.80 15.15
C ARG A 150 -9.36 -5.55 15.20
N LEU A 151 -9.59 -4.89 14.06
CA LEU A 151 -10.53 -3.78 13.97
C LEU A 151 -11.96 -4.21 14.33
N VAL A 152 -12.42 -5.32 13.73
CA VAL A 152 -13.81 -5.80 13.91
C VAL A 152 -14.05 -6.34 15.32
N LEU A 153 -13.12 -7.12 15.85
CA LEU A 153 -13.31 -7.83 17.12
C LEU A 153 -12.83 -7.02 18.33
N GLY A 154 -12.03 -5.96 18.11
CA GLY A 154 -11.35 -5.23 19.19
C GLY A 154 -10.25 -6.05 19.89
N ARG A 155 -9.89 -7.23 19.35
CA ARG A 155 -8.90 -8.16 19.91
C ARG A 155 -8.17 -8.91 18.80
N SER A 156 -6.95 -9.34 19.06
CA SER A 156 -6.21 -10.22 18.16
C SER A 156 -6.81 -11.62 18.16
N VAL A 157 -6.86 -12.24 16.98
CA VAL A 157 -7.24 -13.65 16.80
C VAL A 157 -6.27 -14.32 15.83
N ASP A 158 -6.11 -15.62 15.97
CA ASP A 158 -5.41 -16.41 14.96
C ASP A 158 -6.25 -16.47 13.68
N VAL A 159 -5.65 -16.08 12.56
CA VAL A 159 -6.32 -16.09 11.25
C VAL A 159 -6.64 -17.52 10.82
N GLU A 160 -5.78 -18.50 11.11
CA GLU A 160 -6.06 -19.89 10.77
C GLU A 160 -7.31 -20.41 11.48
N ARG A 161 -7.56 -19.93 12.71
CA ARG A 161 -8.80 -20.20 13.42
C ARG A 161 -9.98 -19.51 12.75
N TYR A 162 -9.89 -18.22 12.43
CA TYR A 162 -10.96 -17.51 11.72
C TYR A 162 -11.34 -18.20 10.41
N LEU A 163 -10.35 -18.68 9.64
CA LEU A 163 -10.58 -19.34 8.36
C LEU A 163 -11.26 -20.72 8.48
N LYS A 164 -11.32 -21.32 9.67
CA LYS A 164 -11.82 -22.69 9.91
C LYS A 164 -13.01 -22.76 10.87
N ASP A 165 -13.25 -21.73 11.68
CA ASP A 165 -14.27 -21.70 12.73
C ASP A 165 -15.48 -20.85 12.28
N PRO A 166 -16.60 -21.48 11.84
CA PRO A 166 -17.79 -20.75 11.40
C PRO A 166 -18.38 -19.86 12.50
N ARG A 167 -18.18 -20.20 13.79
CA ARG A 167 -18.69 -19.36 14.89
C ARG A 167 -17.92 -18.05 14.95
N LEU A 168 -16.60 -18.10 14.78
CA LEU A 168 -15.78 -16.90 14.72
C LEU A 168 -16.08 -16.07 13.46
N GLN A 169 -16.37 -16.73 12.34
CA GLN A 169 -16.82 -16.02 11.12
C GLN A 169 -18.15 -15.30 11.33
N LEU A 170 -19.12 -15.94 11.98
CA LEU A 170 -20.40 -15.34 12.32
C LEU A 170 -20.25 -14.21 13.36
N GLU A 171 -19.36 -14.34 14.34
CA GLU A 171 -19.03 -13.25 15.29
C GLU A 171 -18.51 -12.02 14.53
N VAL A 172 -17.58 -12.22 13.60
CA VAL A 172 -17.03 -11.14 12.76
C VAL A 172 -18.15 -10.49 11.93
N LEU A 173 -18.97 -11.29 11.23
CA LEU A 173 -20.09 -10.78 10.45
C LEU A 173 -21.08 -9.97 11.29
N GLY A 174 -21.40 -10.46 12.50
CA GLY A 174 -22.30 -9.78 13.43
C GLY A 174 -21.76 -8.45 13.97
N ARG A 175 -20.44 -8.27 14.00
CA ARG A 175 -19.78 -7.04 14.49
C ARG A 175 -19.40 -6.05 13.41
N LEU A 176 -19.40 -6.44 12.13
CA LEU A 176 -19.10 -5.53 11.02
C LEU A 176 -19.95 -4.24 11.02
N PRO A 177 -21.26 -4.27 11.36
CA PRO A 177 -22.07 -3.05 11.44
C PRO A 177 -21.57 -2.04 12.49
N ASP A 178 -20.93 -2.51 13.56
CA ASP A 178 -20.46 -1.69 14.69
C ASP A 178 -19.05 -1.11 14.45
N VAL A 179 -18.36 -1.52 13.38
CA VAL A 179 -17.03 -1.02 13.05
C VAL A 179 -17.11 0.48 12.75
N PRO A 180 -16.34 1.33 13.45
CA PRO A 180 -16.33 2.77 13.19
C PRO A 180 -16.05 3.04 11.71
N ARG A 181 -16.89 3.83 11.04
CA ARG A 181 -16.72 4.17 9.60
C ARG A 181 -16.03 5.52 9.38
N GLY A 182 -16.13 6.42 10.35
CA GLY A 182 -15.53 7.75 10.29
C GLY A 182 -14.01 7.75 10.48
N TYR A 183 -13.39 8.82 10.02
CA TYR A 183 -11.95 9.06 10.09
C TYR A 183 -11.40 8.89 11.51
N GLU A 184 -11.91 9.66 12.46
CA GLU A 184 -11.43 9.66 13.86
C GLU A 184 -11.67 8.32 14.56
N GLY A 185 -12.77 7.62 14.23
CA GLY A 185 -13.08 6.31 14.80
C GLY A 185 -12.08 5.21 14.41
N ARG A 186 -11.47 5.30 13.22
CA ARG A 186 -10.49 4.31 12.73
C ARG A 186 -9.04 4.70 12.98
N ARG A 187 -8.76 5.96 13.32
CA ARG A 187 -7.40 6.48 13.51
C ARG A 187 -6.59 5.74 14.59
N PRO A 188 -7.14 5.36 15.77
CA PRO A 188 -6.41 4.57 16.75
C PRO A 188 -5.98 3.19 16.22
N TRP A 189 -6.85 2.52 15.46
CA TRP A 189 -6.54 1.24 14.83
C TRP A 189 -5.42 1.39 13.78
N ALA A 190 -5.51 2.41 12.93
CA ALA A 190 -4.55 2.65 11.85
C ALA A 190 -3.10 2.75 12.36
N ARG A 191 -2.88 3.37 13.53
CA ARG A 191 -1.57 3.47 14.20
C ARG A 191 -0.94 2.12 14.53
N GLY A 192 -1.76 1.12 14.80
CA GLY A 192 -1.33 -0.21 15.23
C GLY A 192 -1.15 -1.22 14.10
N THR A 193 -1.45 -0.85 12.85
CA THR A 193 -1.36 -1.74 11.68
C THR A 193 0.08 -2.08 11.31
N TRP A 194 0.25 -3.01 10.38
CA TRP A 194 1.57 -3.40 9.88
C TRP A 194 2.47 -2.20 9.55
N ALA A 195 3.66 -2.19 10.14
CA ALA A 195 4.63 -1.11 10.08
C ALA A 195 5.98 -1.55 9.52
N GLY A 196 6.68 -0.59 8.91
CA GLY A 196 8.05 -0.69 8.39
C GLY A 196 8.69 0.68 8.31
N THR A 197 9.79 0.79 7.57
CA THR A 197 10.60 2.02 7.50
C THR A 197 10.65 2.59 6.08
N ALA A 198 10.91 3.90 5.97
CA ALA A 198 11.10 4.56 4.68
C ALA A 198 12.26 3.94 3.89
N ALA A 199 13.35 3.56 4.57
CA ALA A 199 14.47 2.87 3.96
C ALA A 199 14.10 1.51 3.36
N GLU A 200 13.30 0.70 4.05
CA GLU A 200 12.85 -0.61 3.55
C GLU A 200 11.94 -0.46 2.34
N VAL A 201 10.95 0.45 2.41
CA VAL A 201 10.03 0.70 1.30
C VAL A 201 10.77 1.24 0.07
N ASN A 202 11.70 2.19 0.26
CA ASN A 202 12.50 2.74 -0.83
C ASN A 202 13.37 1.67 -1.51
N ARG A 203 14.09 0.87 -0.70
CA ARG A 203 14.92 -0.23 -1.22
C ARG A 203 14.09 -1.26 -1.98
N ALA A 204 12.90 -1.61 -1.48
CA ALA A 204 12.02 -2.55 -2.16
C ALA A 204 11.58 -2.02 -3.54
N HIS A 205 11.13 -0.77 -3.62
CA HIS A 205 10.75 -0.16 -4.91
C HIS A 205 11.93 -0.09 -5.89
N ARG A 206 13.11 0.31 -5.42
CA ARG A 206 14.31 0.37 -6.25
C ARG A 206 14.72 -1.00 -6.78
N ALA A 207 14.73 -2.02 -5.91
CA ALA A 207 15.08 -3.38 -6.31
C ALA A 207 14.10 -3.92 -7.36
N LEU A 208 12.79 -3.75 -7.12
CA LEU A 208 11.76 -4.31 -7.99
C LEU A 208 11.64 -3.58 -9.33
N ALA A 209 12.06 -2.31 -9.41
CA ALA A 209 12.10 -1.58 -10.68
C ALA A 209 12.93 -2.30 -11.75
N GLY A 210 13.93 -3.10 -11.36
CA GLY A 210 14.77 -3.89 -12.25
C GLY A 210 14.27 -5.30 -12.57
N VAL A 211 13.21 -5.78 -11.91
CA VAL A 211 12.80 -7.20 -11.98
C VAL A 211 11.77 -7.42 -13.09
N PRO A 212 12.09 -8.14 -14.18
CA PRO A 212 11.21 -8.23 -15.36
C PRO A 212 9.81 -8.76 -15.10
N SER A 213 9.66 -9.71 -14.17
CA SER A 213 8.38 -10.36 -13.86
C SER A 213 7.38 -9.45 -13.14
N VAL A 214 7.86 -8.36 -12.53
CA VAL A 214 7.00 -7.46 -11.73
C VAL A 214 7.19 -5.99 -12.04
N ARG A 215 8.15 -5.61 -12.90
CA ARG A 215 8.47 -4.20 -13.21
C ARG A 215 7.26 -3.39 -13.68
N GLU A 216 6.30 -4.01 -14.36
CA GLU A 216 5.07 -3.36 -14.82
C GLU A 216 4.14 -2.96 -13.66
N HIS A 217 4.27 -3.62 -12.52
CA HIS A 217 3.52 -3.36 -11.30
C HIS A 217 4.26 -2.38 -10.36
N VAL A 218 5.54 -2.13 -10.59
CA VAL A 218 6.37 -1.28 -9.73
C VAL A 218 6.31 0.14 -10.27
N GLY A 219 5.26 0.86 -9.89
CA GLY A 219 5.06 2.24 -10.33
C GLY A 219 4.46 3.16 -9.28
N ARG A 220 3.60 2.62 -8.40
CA ARG A 220 2.94 3.41 -7.35
C ARG A 220 2.37 2.51 -6.25
N ALA A 221 3.00 2.53 -5.08
CA ALA A 221 2.38 2.07 -3.84
C ALA A 221 1.89 3.31 -3.09
N PHE A 222 0.58 3.50 -3.04
CA PHE A 222 -0.04 4.59 -2.30
C PHE A 222 -1.02 4.01 -1.30
N ALA A 223 -0.83 4.34 -0.02
CA ALA A 223 -1.71 3.86 1.02
C ALA A 223 -2.17 4.99 1.91
N VAL A 224 -3.47 4.94 2.18
CA VAL A 224 -4.17 5.87 3.04
C VAL A 224 -4.94 5.05 4.08
N LEU A 225 -4.59 5.25 5.34
CA LEU A 225 -5.42 4.86 6.49
C LEU A 225 -5.68 6.14 7.29
N PRO A 226 -6.76 6.22 8.09
CA PRO A 226 -7.01 7.43 8.87
C PRO A 226 -5.81 7.80 9.76
N GLY A 227 -5.26 9.00 9.54
CA GLY A 227 -4.04 9.50 10.18
C GLY A 227 -2.72 9.07 9.54
N ILE A 228 -2.72 8.20 8.53
CA ILE A 228 -1.53 7.62 7.90
C ILE A 228 -1.55 7.84 6.39
N VAL A 229 -0.48 8.41 5.87
CA VAL A 229 -0.24 8.51 4.42
C VAL A 229 1.13 7.91 4.11
N THR A 230 1.16 6.89 3.28
CA THR A 230 2.42 6.31 2.77
C THR A 230 2.46 6.40 1.26
N VAL A 231 3.55 6.96 0.74
CA VAL A 231 3.87 7.03 -0.68
C VAL A 231 5.17 6.27 -0.92
N GLY A 232 5.11 5.20 -1.71
CA GLY A 232 6.27 4.52 -2.28
C GLY A 232 6.15 4.49 -3.79
N LEU A 233 7.19 4.87 -4.52
CA LEU A 233 7.17 4.82 -5.99
C LEU A 233 8.58 4.77 -6.57
N CYS A 234 8.67 4.41 -7.84
CA CYS A 234 9.87 4.59 -8.65
C CYS A 234 9.53 5.25 -9.98
N VAL A 235 10.49 5.99 -10.53
CA VAL A 235 10.41 6.56 -11.88
C VAL A 235 11.59 6.05 -12.69
N ARG A 236 11.32 5.65 -13.94
CA ARG A 236 12.34 5.25 -14.90
C ARG A 236 12.41 6.28 -16.01
N GLU A 237 13.58 6.91 -16.19
CA GLU A 237 13.78 7.91 -17.22
C GLU A 237 15.22 7.82 -17.76
N ALA A 238 15.38 7.76 -19.08
CA ALA A 238 16.68 7.72 -19.75
C ALA A 238 17.67 6.68 -19.17
N GLY A 239 17.17 5.47 -18.85
CA GLY A 239 17.97 4.38 -18.28
C GLY A 239 18.27 4.50 -16.77
N ARG A 240 17.79 5.56 -16.10
CA ARG A 240 17.97 5.79 -14.66
C ARG A 240 16.73 5.37 -13.88
N VAL A 241 16.92 5.08 -12.60
CA VAL A 241 15.85 4.72 -11.67
C VAL A 241 15.90 5.64 -10.45
N GLY A 242 14.92 6.53 -10.36
CA GLY A 242 14.62 7.25 -9.13
C GLY A 242 13.68 6.42 -8.25
N SER A 243 13.85 6.47 -6.93
CA SER A 243 12.97 5.81 -5.96
C SER A 243 12.66 6.73 -4.79
N ALA A 244 11.42 6.67 -4.30
CA ALA A 244 10.99 7.42 -3.14
C ALA A 244 10.14 6.58 -2.19
N ALA A 245 10.26 6.89 -0.90
CA ALA A 245 9.36 6.47 0.16
C ALA A 245 9.14 7.65 1.11
N VAL A 246 7.89 8.05 1.33
CA VAL A 246 7.49 9.07 2.31
C VAL A 246 6.37 8.49 3.17
N LEU A 247 6.64 8.36 4.47
CA LEU A 247 5.74 7.81 5.47
C LEU A 247 5.37 8.94 6.42
N ILE A 248 4.07 9.17 6.57
CA ILE A 248 3.52 10.23 7.39
C ILE A 248 2.47 9.63 8.33
N ARG A 249 2.57 9.99 9.61
CA ARG A 249 1.55 9.71 10.62
C ARG A 249 0.92 10.99 11.16
N GLU A 250 -0.17 10.84 11.90
CA GLU A 250 -0.91 11.94 12.52
C GLU A 250 -1.39 13.03 11.56
N VAL A 251 -1.66 12.66 10.30
CA VAL A 251 -2.33 13.54 9.34
C VAL A 251 -3.76 13.80 9.83
N ASP A 252 -4.29 15.00 9.67
CA ASP A 252 -5.71 15.27 9.94
C ASP A 252 -6.57 14.98 8.69
N GLU A 253 -7.89 15.00 8.85
CA GLU A 253 -8.82 14.63 7.76
C GLU A 253 -8.69 15.54 6.51
N PRO A 254 -8.55 16.88 6.64
CA PRO A 254 -8.35 17.75 5.47
C PRO A 254 -7.08 17.43 4.67
N TRP A 255 -5.95 17.21 5.34
CA TRP A 255 -4.71 16.83 4.66
C TRP A 255 -4.79 15.40 4.11
N PHE A 256 -5.46 14.50 4.82
CA PHE A 256 -5.70 13.14 4.34
C PHE A 256 -6.48 13.12 3.02
N ALA A 257 -7.52 13.94 2.87
CA ALA A 257 -8.27 14.08 1.62
C ALA A 257 -7.39 14.54 0.44
N ARG A 258 -6.29 15.26 0.74
CA ARG A 258 -5.31 15.78 -0.23
C ARG A 258 -4.09 14.88 -0.44
N ALA A 259 -4.10 13.65 0.07
CA ALA A 259 -2.95 12.75 -0.01
C ALA A 259 -2.51 12.42 -1.46
N GLY A 260 -3.41 12.52 -2.44
CA GLY A 260 -3.07 12.42 -3.86
C GLY A 260 -2.10 13.52 -4.34
N GLU A 261 -2.15 14.71 -3.75
CA GLU A 261 -1.23 15.81 -4.05
C GLU A 261 0.19 15.48 -3.57
N LEU A 262 0.34 14.87 -2.38
CA LEU A 262 1.63 14.42 -1.87
C LEU A 262 2.25 13.38 -2.82
N ALA A 263 1.46 12.41 -3.29
CA ALA A 263 1.96 11.40 -4.22
C ALA A 263 2.48 12.03 -5.53
N ARG A 264 1.79 13.07 -6.03
CA ARG A 264 2.26 13.84 -7.20
C ARG A 264 3.55 14.59 -6.89
N LEU A 265 3.61 15.27 -5.75
CA LEU A 265 4.78 16.03 -5.31
C LEU A 265 6.03 15.13 -5.15
N VAL A 266 5.87 13.96 -4.54
CA VAL A 266 6.95 12.96 -4.40
C VAL A 266 7.44 12.47 -5.77
N ARG A 267 6.52 12.23 -6.72
CA ARG A 267 6.90 11.85 -8.09
C ARG A 267 7.67 12.98 -8.79
N LEU A 268 7.23 14.24 -8.64
CA LEU A 268 7.92 15.39 -9.20
C LEU A 268 9.33 15.54 -8.64
N ALA A 269 9.53 15.31 -7.33
CA ALA A 269 10.86 15.34 -6.70
C ALA A 269 11.85 14.35 -7.32
N LEU A 270 11.40 13.24 -7.91
CA LEU A 270 12.28 12.29 -8.60
C LEU A 270 12.69 12.73 -10.00
N VAL A 271 11.97 13.66 -10.62
CA VAL A 271 12.24 14.13 -11.99
C VAL A 271 12.73 15.57 -12.05
N GLU A 272 12.45 16.37 -11.02
CA GLU A 272 12.80 17.79 -10.94
C GLU A 272 13.74 18.06 -9.74
N PRO A 273 15.04 18.35 -9.98
CA PRO A 273 16.00 18.58 -8.90
C PRO A 273 15.64 19.76 -7.98
N ALA A 274 14.88 20.73 -8.47
CA ALA A 274 14.41 21.86 -7.65
C ALA A 274 13.44 21.38 -6.56
N VAL A 275 12.45 20.56 -6.94
CA VAL A 275 11.48 19.99 -6.00
C VAL A 275 12.15 19.07 -4.98
N LEU A 276 13.18 18.31 -5.39
CA LEU A 276 13.97 17.50 -4.45
C LEU A 276 14.69 18.36 -3.40
N ARG A 277 15.25 19.51 -3.81
CA ARG A 277 15.85 20.47 -2.87
C ARG A 277 14.80 21.06 -1.92
N ASP A 278 13.59 21.31 -2.39
CA ASP A 278 12.52 21.81 -1.53
C ASP A 278 12.13 20.78 -0.46
N PHE A 279 12.11 19.48 -0.79
CA PHE A 279 11.99 18.41 0.21
C PHE A 279 13.13 18.43 1.24
N GLN A 280 14.37 18.59 0.76
CA GLN A 280 15.54 18.67 1.63
C GLN A 280 15.40 19.83 2.62
N VAL A 281 15.06 21.02 2.15
CA VAL A 281 14.87 22.22 2.98
C VAL A 281 13.69 22.04 3.95
N SER A 282 12.58 21.47 3.50
CA SER A 282 11.43 21.24 4.37
C SER A 282 11.71 20.24 5.50
N LEU A 283 12.62 19.28 5.30
CA LEU A 283 12.92 18.24 6.29
C LEU A 283 14.20 18.49 7.11
N SER A 284 15.08 19.40 6.70
CA SER A 284 16.31 19.79 7.44
C SER A 284 16.01 20.75 8.56
#